data_AF-A0A3D6EDQ3-F1
#
_entry.id   AF-A0A3D6EDQ3-F1
#
_cell.length_a   1.000
_cell.length_b   1.000
_cell.length_c   1.000
_cell.angle_alpha   90.00
_cell.angle_beta   90.00
_cell.angle_gamma   90.00
#
_symmetry.space_group_name_H-M   'P 1'
#
loop_
_entity.id
_entity.type
_entity.pdbx_description
1 polymer ?
#
loop_
_entity_poly.entity_id
_entity_poly.type
_entity_poly.pdbx_seq_one_letter_code
_entity_poly.pdbx_strand_id
1 'polypeptide(L)'
;MKKLHIFIASLLAMSSVWTTAQTVHTIGDSTMADYNESTTDQRGWGQMFQQFFDETITVNNRGKSGASSKSFYEESAYWLSVKKQIAEGDYVIIQFAHNDEKNGGMDGDSVRAKTGDMTVDYRGTTPQGTYKEYLRRYVNETRALGATPILVSSMCRKYFSGNTIRRNGRHDLGDSFSILQDDGTITTGNKVPETDRSMDYPYAMKQVAEEMDVPFIDLTTKSAELYISYGEAACSELLFGKNDNTHPIALGATLIARIVAQEMAAQNILADHIRQNADLLVNPVSLDFGKAYIGQQLVREVSVSGFDLAPADGSLSVTASDGFLISLDKKDYTSSLSLDYTGGNLTYTRIYVQATVAVAGVVSGTLALSNGNHSKSIPLTCEGVDLAGGEEVLLQWPLAENDSYQLTGPAIAVPQSWSEMSVQRYASPNANTIWPEGCGLVNGQKTQRNLIVGEKWPAGEIDEVSTRYIQFGITASEGTVLHIDSIGLYVCGAGGNGMRCRVSYSTNDDFSEAVSIAELTSSMVANTMYVVSAQPVLELSEGETLLLRIYPWYSSEATGKTICLSHVTLHGVAESVSSIQETNATDARLLQTIYYDICGVQLHSAPESGIYLEKNCYSDGRVSVLKKLK
;
A
#
# COMPACT_ATOMS: atom_id res chain seq x y z
N MET A 1 -40.26 -26.15 67.81
CA MET A 1 -40.27 -26.69 66.44
C MET A 1 -39.78 -25.60 65.49
N LYS A 2 -38.72 -25.92 64.75
CA LYS A 2 -37.96 -25.00 63.88
C LYS A 2 -38.79 -24.62 62.65
N LYS A 3 -38.87 -23.33 62.33
CA LYS A 3 -39.26 -22.85 60.98
C LYS A 3 -38.03 -22.20 60.34
N LEU A 4 -37.37 -23.01 59.51
CA LEU A 4 -36.28 -22.64 58.62
C LEU A 4 -36.85 -21.70 57.54
N HIS A 5 -36.47 -20.43 57.56
CA HIS A 5 -36.73 -19.50 56.47
C HIS A 5 -35.50 -19.53 55.54
N ILE A 6 -35.68 -20.11 54.36
CA ILE A 6 -34.71 -20.07 53.27
C ILE A 6 -34.81 -18.67 52.65
N PHE A 7 -33.77 -17.86 52.83
CA PHE A 7 -33.58 -16.65 52.04
C PHE A 7 -33.06 -17.05 50.65
N ILE A 8 -33.88 -16.88 49.62
CA ILE A 8 -33.43 -16.90 48.23
C ILE A 8 -32.76 -15.56 47.98
N ALA A 9 -31.43 -15.54 47.96
CA ALA A 9 -30.67 -14.41 47.44
C ALA A 9 -30.77 -14.43 45.91
N SER A 10 -31.65 -13.59 45.37
CA SER A 10 -31.68 -13.23 43.96
C SER A 10 -30.39 -12.49 43.62
N LEU A 11 -29.43 -13.21 43.05
CA LEU A 11 -28.23 -12.65 42.44
C LEU A 11 -28.68 -11.93 41.15
N LEU A 12 -28.94 -10.62 41.22
CA LEU A 12 -28.92 -9.77 40.03
C LEU A 12 -27.46 -9.74 39.57
N ALA A 13 -27.12 -10.54 38.57
CA ALA A 13 -25.93 -10.31 37.77
C ALA A 13 -26.14 -8.97 37.04
N MET A 14 -25.53 -7.91 37.57
CA MET A 14 -25.44 -6.64 36.87
C MET A 14 -24.64 -6.89 35.59
N SER A 15 -25.31 -6.73 34.45
CA SER A 15 -24.77 -6.79 33.10
C SER A 15 -23.61 -5.80 32.98
N SER A 16 -22.40 -6.32 32.90
CA SER A 16 -21.23 -5.57 32.47
C SER A 16 -21.34 -5.37 30.95
N VAL A 17 -21.89 -4.24 30.51
CA VAL A 17 -21.77 -3.76 29.13
C VAL A 17 -20.33 -3.30 28.96
N TRP A 18 -19.51 -4.12 28.31
CA TRP A 18 -18.22 -3.69 27.77
C TRP A 18 -18.04 -4.39 26.43
N THR A 19 -18.35 -3.72 25.34
CA THR A 19 -17.89 -4.12 24.00
C THR A 19 -17.48 -2.85 23.28
N THR A 20 -16.18 -2.55 23.31
CA THR A 20 -15.59 -1.50 22.47
C THR A 20 -14.32 -2.05 21.82
N ALA A 21 -14.51 -2.88 20.80
CA ALA A 21 -13.65 -2.86 19.63
C ALA A 21 -14.54 -2.46 18.46
N GLN A 22 -14.12 -1.46 17.69
CA GLN A 22 -14.91 -0.89 16.60
C GLN A 22 -14.03 -0.68 15.36
N THR A 23 -13.26 -1.71 15.03
CA THR A 23 -12.56 -1.77 13.75
C THR A 23 -13.42 -2.48 12.72
N VAL A 24 -13.57 -1.86 11.54
CA VAL A 24 -14.18 -2.47 10.37
C VAL A 24 -13.05 -2.91 9.45
N HIS A 25 -12.76 -4.21 9.44
CA HIS A 25 -11.81 -4.80 8.51
C HIS A 25 -12.50 -5.06 7.17
N THR A 26 -11.90 -4.64 6.06
CA THR A 26 -12.44 -4.92 4.72
C THR A 26 -11.49 -5.81 3.94
N ILE A 27 -11.93 -6.99 3.52
CA ILE A 27 -11.14 -7.92 2.70
C ILE A 27 -11.78 -8.08 1.32
N GLY A 28 -10.96 -7.99 0.29
CA GLY A 28 -11.44 -8.04 -1.09
C GLY A 28 -10.36 -7.90 -2.15
N ASP A 29 -10.78 -7.51 -3.34
CA ASP A 29 -9.92 -7.42 -4.54
C ASP A 29 -9.49 -5.98 -4.88
N SER A 30 -9.06 -5.74 -6.13
CA SER A 30 -8.63 -4.42 -6.61
C SER A 30 -9.72 -3.35 -6.53
N THR A 31 -11.00 -3.72 -6.56
CA THR A 31 -12.10 -2.76 -6.42
C THR A 31 -12.26 -2.23 -4.99
N MET A 32 -11.61 -2.86 -4.02
CA MET A 32 -11.62 -2.46 -2.61
C MET A 32 -10.27 -1.90 -2.13
N ALA A 33 -9.16 -2.33 -2.74
CA ALA A 33 -7.79 -2.03 -2.31
C ALA A 33 -7.43 -0.54 -2.21
N ASP A 34 -6.43 -0.25 -1.37
CA ASP A 34 -5.80 1.08 -1.33
C ASP A 34 -4.87 1.29 -2.52
N TYR A 35 -4.86 2.51 -3.05
CA TYR A 35 -3.98 2.94 -4.13
C TYR A 35 -3.21 4.19 -3.73
N ASN A 36 -1.94 4.25 -4.11
CA ASN A 36 -1.13 5.44 -3.91
C ASN A 36 -1.60 6.56 -4.84
N GLU A 37 -2.08 7.63 -4.22
CA GLU A 37 -2.68 8.77 -4.91
C GLU A 37 -1.71 9.49 -5.85
N SER A 38 -0.41 9.41 -5.57
CA SER A 38 0.65 10.02 -6.38
C SER A 38 1.01 9.24 -7.64
N THR A 39 0.58 7.99 -7.77
CA THR A 39 0.98 7.12 -8.90
C THR A 39 -0.18 6.73 -9.82
N THR A 40 -1.42 6.78 -9.35
CA THR A 40 -2.61 6.39 -10.13
C THR A 40 -3.87 7.14 -9.68
N ASP A 41 -4.83 7.25 -10.60
CA ASP A 41 -6.16 7.81 -10.33
C ASP A 41 -7.15 6.76 -9.80
N GLN A 42 -6.79 5.48 -9.88
CA GLN A 42 -7.60 4.37 -9.37
C GLN A 42 -7.76 4.48 -7.85
N ARG A 43 -8.94 4.16 -7.35
CA ARG A 43 -9.23 4.05 -5.91
C ARG A 43 -10.13 2.84 -5.69
N GLY A 44 -9.85 2.03 -4.68
CA GLY A 44 -10.81 1.04 -4.22
C GLY A 44 -11.87 1.70 -3.33
N TRP A 45 -13.07 1.14 -3.27
CA TRP A 45 -14.11 1.72 -2.42
C TRP A 45 -13.79 1.58 -0.92
N GLY A 46 -13.03 0.54 -0.53
CA GLY A 46 -12.55 0.36 0.84
C GLY A 46 -11.65 1.52 1.29
N GLN A 47 -10.82 2.04 0.38
CA GLN A 47 -9.97 3.21 0.60
C GLN A 47 -10.78 4.46 0.96
N MET A 48 -12.00 4.57 0.39
CA MET A 48 -12.89 5.70 0.57
C MET A 48 -13.86 5.50 1.74
N PHE A 49 -13.77 4.40 2.50
CA PHE A 49 -14.86 3.97 3.37
C PHE A 49 -14.87 4.67 4.74
N GLN A 50 -13.70 5.01 5.29
CA GLN A 50 -13.56 5.66 6.60
C GLN A 50 -14.39 6.95 6.74
N GLN A 51 -14.59 7.70 5.65
CA GLN A 51 -15.28 8.98 5.68
C GLN A 51 -16.78 8.92 6.00
N PHE A 52 -17.37 7.72 5.94
CA PHE A 52 -18.77 7.48 6.27
C PHE A 52 -18.98 7.11 7.73
N PHE A 53 -17.93 7.04 8.54
CA PHE A 53 -18.02 6.76 9.97
C PHE A 53 -17.65 7.97 10.81
N ASP A 54 -18.11 8.00 12.06
CA ASP A 54 -17.59 8.90 13.07
C ASP A 54 -16.18 8.50 13.54
N GLU A 55 -15.61 9.30 14.45
CA GLU A 55 -14.25 9.12 14.96
C GLU A 55 -14.07 7.92 15.89
N THR A 56 -15.14 7.22 16.27
CA THR A 56 -15.09 6.03 17.13
C THR A 56 -14.85 4.75 16.34
N ILE A 57 -15.06 4.77 15.02
CA ILE A 57 -14.84 3.63 14.13
C ILE A 57 -13.55 3.82 13.35
N THR A 58 -12.72 2.77 13.31
CA THR A 58 -11.55 2.70 12.42
C THR A 58 -11.82 1.71 11.29
N VAL A 59 -11.52 2.08 10.04
CA VAL A 59 -11.55 1.18 8.89
C VAL A 59 -10.14 0.68 8.63
N ASN A 60 -9.96 -0.64 8.71
CA ASN A 60 -8.71 -1.32 8.36
C ASN A 60 -8.89 -1.98 6.99
N ASN A 61 -8.58 -1.23 5.92
CA ASN A 61 -8.73 -1.72 4.56
C ASN A 61 -7.61 -2.71 4.20
N ARG A 62 -8.00 -3.93 3.83
CA ARG A 62 -7.10 -5.02 3.47
C ARG A 62 -7.44 -5.59 2.10
N GLY A 63 -8.11 -4.82 1.23
CA GLY A 63 -8.30 -5.20 -0.17
C GLY A 63 -6.96 -5.41 -0.89
N LYS A 64 -6.84 -6.47 -1.69
CA LYS A 64 -5.62 -6.81 -2.44
C LYS A 64 -5.89 -6.88 -3.93
N SER A 65 -5.17 -6.06 -4.70
CA SER A 65 -5.24 -6.12 -6.16
C SER A 65 -5.01 -7.52 -6.71
N GLY A 66 -5.92 -7.98 -7.56
CA GLY A 66 -5.84 -9.30 -8.19
C GLY A 66 -6.18 -10.50 -7.30
N ALA A 67 -6.64 -10.32 -6.05
CA ALA A 67 -7.08 -11.41 -5.19
C ALA A 67 -8.42 -12.03 -5.66
N SER A 68 -8.55 -13.34 -5.50
CA SER A 68 -9.84 -14.05 -5.46
C SER A 68 -10.17 -14.49 -4.03
N SER A 69 -11.37 -15.00 -3.80
CA SER A 69 -11.75 -15.56 -2.49
C SER A 69 -10.77 -16.65 -2.02
N LYS A 70 -10.26 -17.45 -2.96
CA LYS A 70 -9.21 -18.47 -2.75
C LYS A 70 -7.86 -17.86 -2.44
N SER A 71 -7.32 -17.03 -3.35
CA SER A 71 -5.93 -16.61 -3.24
C SER A 71 -5.68 -15.73 -2.01
N PHE A 72 -6.67 -14.91 -1.64
CA PHE A 72 -6.60 -14.11 -0.41
C PHE A 72 -6.52 -14.98 0.86
N TYR A 73 -7.13 -16.17 0.83
CA TYR A 73 -7.12 -17.10 1.95
C TYR A 73 -5.80 -17.84 2.05
N GLU A 74 -5.25 -18.28 0.91
CA GLU A 74 -4.09 -19.18 0.85
C GLU A 74 -2.75 -18.47 0.95
N GLU A 75 -2.64 -17.24 0.45
CA GLU A 75 -1.41 -16.47 0.51
C GLU A 75 -1.23 -15.91 1.94
N SER A 76 -0.15 -16.33 2.62
CA SER A 76 0.07 -16.06 4.05
C SER A 76 0.14 -14.57 4.42
N ALA A 77 0.46 -13.71 3.46
CA ALA A 77 0.51 -12.26 3.66
C ALA A 77 -0.87 -11.61 3.86
N TYR A 78 -1.99 -12.30 3.56
CA TYR A 78 -3.32 -11.70 3.58
C TYR A 78 -4.21 -12.23 4.72
N TRP A 79 -5.09 -13.21 4.50
CA TRP A 79 -6.06 -13.60 5.53
C TRP A 79 -5.41 -13.95 6.88
N LEU A 80 -4.28 -14.65 6.85
CA LEU A 80 -3.52 -14.97 8.06
C LEU A 80 -2.96 -13.74 8.79
N SER A 81 -2.62 -12.65 8.09
CA SER A 81 -2.14 -11.40 8.69
C SER A 81 -3.29 -10.56 9.25
N VAL A 82 -4.42 -10.50 8.53
CA VAL A 82 -5.63 -9.77 8.97
C VAL A 82 -6.19 -10.38 10.24
N LYS A 83 -6.27 -11.71 10.32
CA LYS A 83 -6.77 -12.43 11.50
C LYS A 83 -6.06 -12.07 12.80
N LYS A 84 -4.77 -11.77 12.76
CA LYS A 84 -3.99 -11.40 13.95
C LYS A 84 -4.42 -10.05 14.52
N GLN A 85 -5.11 -9.22 13.74
CA GLN A 85 -5.53 -7.87 14.10
C GLN A 85 -7.00 -7.78 14.51
N ILE A 86 -7.79 -8.83 14.26
CA ILE A 86 -9.22 -8.86 14.59
C ILE A 86 -9.38 -9.10 16.08
N ALA A 87 -10.17 -8.25 16.74
CA ALA A 87 -10.57 -8.39 18.13
C ALA A 87 -12.07 -8.69 18.26
N GLU A 88 -12.47 -9.14 19.46
CA GLU A 88 -13.88 -9.35 19.81
C GLU A 88 -14.65 -8.02 19.70
N GLY A 89 -15.76 -8.02 18.96
CA GLY A 89 -16.59 -6.83 18.69
C GLY A 89 -16.31 -6.15 17.35
N ASP A 90 -15.22 -6.49 16.66
CA ASP A 90 -14.92 -5.95 15.32
C ASP A 90 -15.87 -6.48 14.24
N TYR A 91 -15.81 -5.87 13.06
CA TYR A 91 -16.55 -6.28 11.87
C TYR A 91 -15.59 -6.69 10.75
N VAL A 92 -15.96 -7.71 9.97
CA VAL A 92 -15.21 -8.11 8.78
C VAL A 92 -16.13 -8.11 7.57
N ILE A 93 -15.92 -7.15 6.68
CA ILE A 93 -16.61 -7.06 5.39
C ILE A 93 -15.84 -7.87 4.36
N ILE A 94 -16.52 -8.81 3.71
CA ILE A 94 -15.93 -9.79 2.80
C ILE A 94 -16.56 -9.62 1.41
N GLN A 95 -15.76 -9.24 0.41
CA GLN A 95 -16.21 -9.07 -0.97
C GLN A 95 -15.20 -9.61 -1.99
N PHE A 96 -15.63 -10.61 -2.76
CA PHE A 96 -14.86 -11.20 -3.86
C PHE A 96 -15.79 -11.52 -5.04
N ALA A 97 -15.20 -11.85 -6.19
CA ALA A 97 -15.80 -12.46 -7.40
C ALA A 97 -14.96 -12.11 -8.65
N HIS A 98 -14.39 -10.90 -8.73
CA HIS A 98 -13.76 -10.39 -9.96
C HIS A 98 -12.67 -11.32 -10.52
N ASN A 99 -11.86 -11.91 -9.63
CA ASN A 99 -10.79 -12.83 -9.99
C ASN A 99 -11.14 -14.30 -9.73
N ASP A 100 -12.29 -14.57 -9.12
CA ASP A 100 -12.86 -15.91 -8.99
C ASP A 100 -13.38 -16.42 -10.34
N GLU A 101 -13.87 -15.52 -11.20
CA GLU A 101 -14.33 -15.79 -12.57
C GLU A 101 -13.26 -16.34 -13.53
N LYS A 102 -11.99 -16.36 -13.12
CA LYS A 102 -10.89 -16.85 -13.95
C LYS A 102 -11.15 -18.29 -14.42
N ASN A 103 -10.50 -18.64 -15.52
CA ASN A 103 -10.72 -19.92 -16.20
C ASN A 103 -12.17 -20.16 -16.65
N GLY A 104 -12.98 -19.10 -16.79
CA GLY A 104 -14.40 -19.22 -17.18
C GLY A 104 -15.25 -19.84 -16.07
N GLY A 105 -14.97 -19.52 -14.80
CA GLY A 105 -15.70 -20.04 -13.64
C GLY A 105 -15.35 -21.48 -13.28
N MET A 106 -14.17 -21.96 -13.70
CA MET A 106 -13.63 -23.25 -13.29
C MET A 106 -12.62 -23.08 -12.17
N ASP A 107 -12.57 -24.09 -11.30
CA ASP A 107 -11.57 -24.16 -10.24
C ASP A 107 -10.16 -24.37 -10.80
N GLY A 108 -9.27 -23.40 -10.57
CA GLY A 108 -7.94 -23.37 -11.19
C GLY A 108 -7.07 -24.56 -10.80
N ASP A 109 -7.13 -25.02 -9.55
CA ASP A 109 -6.33 -26.16 -9.08
C ASP A 109 -6.85 -27.48 -9.66
N SER A 110 -8.17 -27.63 -9.75
CA SER A 110 -8.80 -28.78 -10.41
C SER A 110 -8.37 -28.89 -11.87
N VAL A 111 -8.31 -27.76 -12.59
CA VAL A 111 -7.83 -27.73 -13.97
C VAL A 111 -6.34 -28.10 -14.03
N ARG A 112 -5.48 -27.47 -13.22
CA ARG A 112 -4.04 -27.78 -13.17
C ARG A 112 -3.77 -29.26 -12.89
N ALA A 113 -4.46 -29.83 -11.90
CA ALA A 113 -4.32 -31.23 -11.51
C ALA A 113 -4.76 -32.18 -12.63
N LYS A 114 -5.79 -31.82 -13.40
CA LYS A 114 -6.35 -32.66 -14.45
C LYS A 114 -5.57 -32.58 -15.76
N THR A 115 -5.10 -31.39 -16.14
CA THR A 115 -4.43 -31.15 -17.43
C THR A 115 -2.90 -31.20 -17.33
N GLY A 116 -2.34 -30.99 -16.14
CA GLY A 116 -0.90 -30.79 -15.94
C GLY A 116 -0.40 -29.40 -16.36
N ASP A 117 -1.29 -28.50 -16.81
CA ASP A 117 -0.93 -27.16 -17.27
C ASP A 117 -0.83 -26.19 -16.08
N MET A 118 0.40 -25.94 -15.64
CA MET A 118 0.69 -25.02 -14.55
C MET A 118 0.54 -23.53 -14.92
N THR A 119 0.28 -23.20 -16.19
CA THR A 119 0.03 -21.81 -16.64
C THR A 119 -1.40 -21.36 -16.35
N VAL A 120 -2.31 -22.28 -16.05
CA VAL A 120 -3.69 -22.00 -15.65
C VAL A 120 -3.70 -21.13 -14.39
N ASP A 121 -4.60 -20.14 -14.34
CA ASP A 121 -4.68 -19.21 -13.22
C ASP A 121 -5.31 -19.90 -11.99
N TYR A 122 -4.54 -20.14 -10.93
CA TYR A 122 -5.06 -20.84 -9.73
C TYR A 122 -6.21 -20.13 -9.04
N ARG A 123 -6.33 -18.80 -9.23
CA ARG A 123 -7.32 -17.97 -8.55
C ARG A 123 -8.76 -18.33 -8.90
N GLY A 124 -8.98 -18.97 -10.04
CA GLY A 124 -10.32 -19.36 -10.50
C GLY A 124 -11.01 -20.28 -9.51
N THR A 125 -12.30 -20.02 -9.26
CA THR A 125 -13.16 -20.84 -8.42
C THR A 125 -14.43 -21.23 -9.17
N THR A 126 -15.22 -22.13 -8.59
CA THR A 126 -16.57 -22.44 -9.08
C THR A 126 -17.60 -21.74 -8.18
N PRO A 127 -18.62 -21.04 -8.73
CA PRO A 127 -19.57 -20.28 -7.91
C PRO A 127 -20.26 -21.11 -6.84
N GLN A 128 -20.74 -22.30 -7.21
CA GLN A 128 -21.49 -23.19 -6.31
C GLN A 128 -20.60 -24.14 -5.48
N GLY A 129 -19.28 -24.15 -5.75
CA GLY A 129 -18.32 -25.05 -5.10
C GLY A 129 -17.29 -24.26 -4.30
N THR A 130 -16.07 -24.17 -4.85
CA THR A 130 -14.90 -23.62 -4.14
C THR A 130 -15.09 -22.17 -3.70
N TYR A 131 -15.83 -21.35 -4.44
CA TYR A 131 -16.15 -19.99 -4.01
C TYR A 131 -16.89 -19.96 -2.66
N LYS A 132 -17.99 -20.73 -2.55
CA LYS A 132 -18.75 -20.84 -1.30
C LYS A 132 -17.91 -21.41 -0.16
N GLU A 133 -17.02 -22.36 -0.46
CA GLU A 133 -16.13 -22.93 0.54
C GLU A 133 -15.26 -21.86 1.21
N TYR A 134 -14.56 -21.02 0.44
CA TYR A 134 -13.74 -19.95 1.02
C TYR A 134 -14.59 -18.91 1.77
N LEU A 135 -15.76 -18.53 1.25
CA LEU A 135 -16.67 -17.64 1.98
C LEU A 135 -17.06 -18.20 3.35
N ARG A 136 -17.40 -19.50 3.44
CA ARG A 136 -17.70 -20.15 4.73
C ARG A 136 -16.51 -20.14 5.67
N ARG A 137 -15.29 -20.33 5.16
CA ARG A 137 -14.07 -20.27 5.98
C ARG A 137 -13.87 -18.88 6.60
N TYR A 138 -13.98 -17.82 5.81
CA TYR A 138 -13.90 -16.44 6.33
C TYR A 138 -14.95 -16.17 7.41
N VAL A 139 -16.21 -16.56 7.17
CA VAL A 139 -17.31 -16.36 8.13
C VAL A 139 -17.04 -17.12 9.44
N ASN A 140 -16.67 -18.40 9.35
CA ASN A 140 -16.41 -19.24 10.52
C ASN A 140 -15.24 -18.71 11.35
N GLU A 141 -14.15 -18.34 10.69
CA GLU A 141 -12.95 -17.85 11.38
C GLU A 141 -13.13 -16.45 11.96
N THR A 142 -13.90 -15.58 11.29
CA THR A 142 -14.28 -14.27 11.84
C THR A 142 -15.09 -14.45 13.14
N ARG A 143 -16.09 -15.33 13.12
CA ARG A 143 -16.91 -15.63 14.32
C ARG A 143 -16.08 -16.25 15.44
N ALA A 144 -15.12 -17.11 15.10
CA ALA A 144 -14.23 -17.73 16.09
C ALA A 144 -13.36 -16.70 16.83
N LEU A 145 -13.15 -15.51 16.25
CA LEU A 145 -12.44 -14.39 16.86
C LEU A 145 -13.37 -13.42 17.62
N GLY A 146 -14.67 -13.71 17.70
CA GLY A 146 -15.66 -12.83 18.35
C GLY A 146 -16.07 -11.61 17.52
N ALA A 147 -15.72 -11.58 16.22
CA ALA A 147 -16.07 -10.51 15.29
C ALA A 147 -17.32 -10.86 14.46
N THR A 148 -17.94 -9.84 13.86
CA THR A 148 -19.16 -9.96 13.05
C THR A 148 -18.83 -9.97 11.55
N PRO A 149 -19.01 -11.09 10.84
CA PRO A 149 -18.81 -11.14 9.39
C PRO A 149 -20.00 -10.53 8.64
N ILE A 150 -19.71 -9.82 7.55
CA ILE A 150 -20.67 -9.23 6.62
C ILE A 150 -20.28 -9.63 5.20
N LEU A 151 -21.20 -10.27 4.46
CA LEU A 151 -20.97 -10.62 3.06
C LEU A 151 -21.49 -9.50 2.15
N VAL A 152 -20.62 -9.00 1.27
CA VAL A 152 -20.95 -7.94 0.31
C VAL A 152 -20.61 -8.45 -1.09
N SER A 153 -21.61 -8.52 -1.98
CA SER A 153 -21.33 -8.97 -3.35
C SER A 153 -20.42 -7.98 -4.08
N SER A 154 -19.69 -8.42 -5.11
CA SER A 154 -18.79 -7.52 -5.84
C SER A 154 -19.57 -6.43 -6.60
N MET A 155 -19.03 -5.20 -6.62
CA MET A 155 -19.55 -4.14 -7.48
C MET A 155 -19.45 -4.54 -8.96
N CYS A 156 -20.43 -4.15 -9.76
CA CYS A 156 -20.45 -4.51 -11.18
C CYS A 156 -19.24 -3.97 -11.95
N ARG A 157 -18.87 -4.69 -13.02
CA ARG A 157 -18.15 -4.10 -14.15
C ARG A 157 -19.12 -3.31 -15.01
N LYS A 158 -18.72 -2.14 -15.54
CA LYS A 158 -19.58 -1.28 -16.37
C LYS A 158 -19.76 -1.78 -17.80
N TYR A 159 -20.04 -3.07 -17.97
CA TYR A 159 -20.33 -3.68 -19.27
C TYR A 159 -21.74 -3.32 -19.73
N PHE A 160 -21.92 -2.11 -20.24
CA PHE A 160 -23.19 -1.64 -20.74
C PHE A 160 -23.71 -2.47 -21.93
N SER A 161 -25.03 -2.60 -21.98
CA SER A 161 -25.80 -3.10 -23.11
C SER A 161 -27.10 -2.30 -23.17
N GLY A 162 -27.06 -1.15 -23.86
CA GLY A 162 -28.12 -0.16 -23.77
C GLY A 162 -28.25 0.36 -22.34
N ASN A 163 -29.48 0.40 -21.81
CA ASN A 163 -29.76 0.87 -20.44
C ASN A 163 -29.66 -0.24 -19.38
N THR A 164 -28.82 -1.26 -19.62
CA THR A 164 -28.60 -2.37 -18.68
C THR A 164 -27.12 -2.71 -18.60
N ILE A 165 -26.71 -3.39 -17.52
CA ILE A 165 -25.39 -4.01 -17.40
C ILE A 165 -25.49 -5.47 -17.80
N ARG A 166 -24.58 -5.95 -18.67
CA ARG A 166 -24.52 -7.35 -19.13
C ARG A 166 -24.36 -8.32 -17.96
N ARG A 167 -24.82 -9.55 -18.16
CA ARG A 167 -24.81 -10.63 -17.16
C ARG A 167 -23.42 -10.87 -16.56
N ASN A 168 -22.40 -10.96 -17.41
CA ASN A 168 -21.00 -11.09 -16.97
C ASN A 168 -20.42 -9.83 -16.30
N GLY A 169 -21.03 -8.64 -16.53
CA GLY A 169 -20.70 -7.44 -15.78
C GLY A 169 -21.24 -7.46 -14.35
N ARG A 170 -22.29 -8.26 -14.11
CA ARG A 170 -22.90 -8.52 -12.79
C ARG A 170 -22.35 -9.79 -12.14
N HIS A 171 -21.19 -10.29 -12.60
CA HIS A 171 -20.56 -11.51 -12.09
C HIS A 171 -21.38 -12.80 -12.25
N ASP A 172 -22.18 -12.86 -13.32
CA ASP A 172 -22.89 -14.06 -13.74
C ASP A 172 -22.40 -14.51 -15.12
N LEU A 173 -21.69 -15.63 -15.13
CA LEU A 173 -21.03 -16.18 -16.32
C LEU A 173 -21.96 -17.03 -17.19
N GLY A 174 -23.26 -17.11 -16.89
CA GLY A 174 -24.17 -18.04 -17.56
C GLY A 174 -24.35 -17.82 -19.07
N ASP A 175 -23.89 -16.68 -19.63
CA ASP A 175 -23.89 -16.44 -21.08
C ASP A 175 -22.68 -17.03 -21.82
N SER A 176 -21.62 -17.37 -21.10
CA SER A 176 -20.39 -17.99 -21.63
C SER A 176 -19.46 -18.43 -20.48
N PHE A 177 -19.44 -19.73 -20.18
CA PHE A 177 -18.53 -20.31 -19.18
C PHE A 177 -17.81 -21.56 -19.70
N SER A 178 -16.82 -22.02 -18.94
CA SER A 178 -16.02 -23.20 -19.26
C SER A 178 -16.36 -24.37 -18.34
N ILE A 179 -16.28 -25.59 -18.87
CA ILE A 179 -16.46 -26.83 -18.10
C ILE A 179 -15.27 -27.75 -18.36
N LEU A 180 -14.62 -28.16 -17.28
CA LEU A 180 -13.59 -29.20 -17.26
C LEU A 180 -14.29 -30.55 -17.29
N GLN A 181 -14.00 -31.34 -18.32
CA GLN A 181 -14.57 -32.68 -18.52
C GLN A 181 -13.75 -33.74 -17.78
N ASP A 182 -14.36 -34.91 -17.57
CA ASP A 182 -13.72 -36.04 -16.88
C ASP A 182 -12.50 -36.60 -17.61
N ASP A 183 -12.36 -36.36 -18.91
CA ASP A 183 -11.19 -36.76 -19.72
C ASP A 183 -10.08 -35.70 -19.73
N GLY A 184 -10.27 -34.58 -19.03
CA GLY A 184 -9.32 -33.45 -18.96
C GLY A 184 -9.45 -32.45 -20.09
N THR A 185 -10.40 -32.63 -21.02
CA THR A 185 -10.71 -31.60 -22.02
C THR A 185 -11.53 -30.45 -21.42
N ILE A 186 -11.45 -29.27 -22.03
CA ILE A 186 -12.21 -28.08 -21.61
C ILE A 186 -13.18 -27.70 -22.73
N THR A 187 -14.46 -27.68 -22.39
CA THR A 187 -15.50 -27.08 -23.26
C THR A 187 -15.69 -25.62 -22.88
N THR A 188 -15.79 -24.73 -23.86
CA THR A 188 -15.90 -23.27 -23.66
C THR A 188 -17.15 -22.73 -24.35
N GLY A 189 -17.63 -21.56 -23.92
CA GLY A 189 -18.81 -20.92 -24.52
C GLY A 189 -20.13 -21.59 -24.15
N ASN A 190 -20.14 -22.37 -23.05
CA ASN A 190 -21.36 -22.96 -22.52
C ASN A 190 -22.33 -21.88 -22.05
N LYS A 191 -23.63 -22.14 -22.18
CA LYS A 191 -24.69 -21.18 -21.83
C LYS A 191 -25.80 -21.85 -21.03
N VAL A 192 -26.33 -21.11 -20.07
CA VAL A 192 -27.53 -21.47 -19.31
C VAL A 192 -28.51 -20.29 -19.32
N PRO A 193 -29.84 -20.52 -19.27
CA PRO A 193 -30.82 -19.44 -19.22
C PRO A 193 -30.63 -18.57 -17.96
N GLU A 194 -31.12 -17.33 -17.96
CA GLU A 194 -30.96 -16.40 -16.83
C GLU A 194 -31.64 -16.89 -15.53
N THR A 195 -32.65 -17.77 -15.66
CA THR A 195 -33.29 -18.47 -14.53
C THR A 195 -32.36 -19.49 -13.85
N ASP A 196 -31.31 -19.93 -14.54
CA ASP A 196 -30.28 -20.79 -13.98
C ASP A 196 -29.15 -19.91 -13.41
N ARG A 197 -29.05 -19.94 -12.08
CA ARG A 197 -28.12 -19.14 -11.28
C ARG A 197 -26.89 -19.93 -10.84
N SER A 198 -26.62 -21.08 -11.47
CA SER A 198 -25.46 -21.93 -11.15
C SER A 198 -24.12 -21.24 -11.40
N MET A 199 -24.08 -20.28 -12.33
CA MET A 199 -22.88 -19.51 -12.69
C MET A 199 -22.89 -18.06 -12.15
N ASP A 200 -23.76 -17.77 -11.19
CA ASP A 200 -23.91 -16.44 -10.59
C ASP A 200 -23.20 -16.36 -9.22
N TYR A 201 -22.11 -15.61 -9.16
CA TYR A 201 -21.30 -15.43 -7.95
C TYR A 201 -22.04 -14.66 -6.83
N PRO A 202 -22.71 -13.51 -7.10
CA PRO A 202 -23.50 -12.80 -6.10
C PRO A 202 -24.59 -13.67 -5.47
N TYR A 203 -25.28 -14.48 -6.28
CA TYR A 203 -26.29 -15.43 -5.82
C TYR A 203 -25.67 -16.53 -4.97
N ALA A 204 -24.52 -17.08 -5.36
CA ALA A 204 -23.79 -18.05 -4.55
C ALA A 204 -23.39 -17.47 -3.19
N MET A 205 -22.91 -16.23 -3.15
CA MET A 205 -22.59 -15.54 -1.89
C MET A 205 -23.84 -15.30 -1.04
N LYS A 206 -24.95 -14.85 -1.63
CA LYS A 206 -26.23 -14.69 -0.93
C LYS A 206 -26.69 -16.01 -0.30
N GLN A 207 -26.54 -17.13 -1.01
CA GLN A 207 -26.87 -18.44 -0.45
C GLN A 207 -25.99 -18.79 0.76
N VAL A 208 -24.70 -18.45 0.75
CA VAL A 208 -23.84 -18.62 1.94
C VAL A 208 -24.30 -17.70 3.07
N ALA A 209 -24.73 -16.48 2.75
CA ALA A 209 -25.22 -15.54 3.75
C ALA A 209 -26.47 -16.06 4.46
N GLU A 210 -27.43 -16.58 3.70
CA GLU A 210 -28.64 -17.22 4.21
C GLU A 210 -28.33 -18.52 4.97
N GLU A 211 -27.44 -19.36 4.44
CA GLU A 211 -27.02 -20.63 5.07
C GLU A 211 -26.37 -20.39 6.43
N MET A 212 -25.55 -19.36 6.54
CA MET A 212 -24.75 -19.08 7.72
C MET A 212 -25.37 -18.03 8.65
N ASP A 213 -26.53 -17.46 8.31
CA ASP A 213 -27.17 -16.36 9.03
C ASP A 213 -26.21 -15.18 9.26
N VAL A 214 -25.68 -14.63 8.16
CA VAL A 214 -24.83 -13.43 8.17
C VAL A 214 -25.46 -12.32 7.33
N PRO A 215 -25.28 -11.04 7.71
CA PRO A 215 -25.76 -9.93 6.90
C PRO A 215 -25.23 -9.99 5.47
N PHE A 216 -26.09 -9.64 4.51
CA PHE A 216 -25.78 -9.60 3.10
C PHE A 216 -26.11 -8.24 2.49
N ILE A 217 -25.16 -7.66 1.76
CA ILE A 217 -25.36 -6.43 0.99
C ILE A 217 -25.22 -6.76 -0.50
N ASP A 218 -26.31 -6.59 -1.26
CA ASP A 218 -26.34 -6.77 -2.72
C ASP A 218 -25.77 -5.53 -3.44
N LEU A 219 -24.46 -5.35 -3.33
CA LEU A 219 -23.75 -4.25 -3.97
C LEU A 219 -23.71 -4.40 -5.49
N THR A 220 -23.83 -5.63 -6.01
CA THR A 220 -23.91 -5.89 -7.46
C THR A 220 -25.12 -5.20 -8.06
N THR A 221 -26.32 -5.42 -7.52
CA THR A 221 -27.54 -4.75 -8.00
C THR A 221 -27.44 -3.23 -7.84
N LYS A 222 -27.02 -2.75 -6.67
CA LYS A 222 -26.98 -1.30 -6.36
C LYS A 222 -25.97 -0.52 -7.21
N SER A 223 -24.80 -1.12 -7.47
CA SER A 223 -23.81 -0.53 -8.36
C SER A 223 -24.29 -0.51 -9.81
N ALA A 224 -25.02 -1.53 -10.27
CA ALA A 224 -25.63 -1.50 -11.60
C ALA A 224 -26.66 -0.36 -11.74
N GLU A 225 -27.52 -0.18 -10.73
CA GLU A 225 -28.49 0.93 -10.69
C GLU A 225 -27.79 2.30 -10.73
N LEU A 226 -26.73 2.47 -9.93
CA LEU A 226 -25.89 3.67 -9.96
C LEU A 226 -25.36 3.93 -11.37
N TYR A 227 -24.75 2.93 -12.02
CA TYR A 227 -24.16 3.12 -13.34
C TYR A 227 -25.23 3.44 -14.39
N ILE A 228 -26.37 2.76 -14.36
CA ILE A 228 -27.49 3.02 -15.26
C ILE A 228 -28.00 4.46 -15.09
N SER A 229 -28.03 4.99 -13.86
CA SER A 229 -28.47 6.37 -13.60
C SER A 229 -27.55 7.44 -14.20
N TYR A 230 -26.24 7.18 -14.25
CA TYR A 230 -25.25 8.06 -14.90
C TYR A 230 -25.21 7.85 -16.43
N GLY A 231 -25.50 6.64 -16.89
CA GLY A 231 -25.29 6.22 -18.28
C GLY A 231 -23.82 5.98 -18.61
N GLU A 232 -23.57 5.32 -19.75
CA GLU A 232 -22.25 4.79 -20.11
C GLU A 232 -21.17 5.89 -20.25
N ALA A 233 -21.50 6.99 -20.90
CA ALA A 233 -20.57 8.08 -21.15
C ALA A 233 -20.12 8.74 -19.84
N ALA A 234 -21.07 9.16 -18.99
CA ALA A 234 -20.75 9.79 -17.72
C ALA A 234 -20.07 8.82 -16.75
N CYS A 235 -20.42 7.53 -16.75
CA CYS A 235 -19.67 6.53 -15.97
C CYS A 235 -18.20 6.46 -16.39
N SER A 236 -17.94 6.44 -17.69
CA SER A 236 -16.58 6.32 -18.23
C SER A 236 -15.73 7.57 -18.01
N GLU A 237 -16.38 8.73 -17.90
CA GLU A 237 -15.72 10.02 -17.66
C GLU A 237 -15.52 10.30 -16.16
N LEU A 238 -16.55 10.03 -15.34
CA LEU A 238 -16.62 10.52 -13.96
C LEU A 238 -16.33 9.43 -12.92
N LEU A 239 -16.57 8.15 -13.23
CA LEU A 239 -16.57 7.09 -12.21
C LEU A 239 -15.44 6.08 -12.36
N PHE A 240 -14.88 5.89 -13.57
CA PHE A 240 -13.89 4.85 -13.86
C PHE A 240 -12.61 5.38 -14.51
N GLY A 241 -11.54 4.61 -14.40
CA GLY A 241 -10.30 4.88 -15.11
C GLY A 241 -10.49 4.89 -16.63
N LYS A 242 -9.66 5.67 -17.33
CA LYS A 242 -9.70 5.75 -18.80
C LYS A 242 -9.48 4.36 -19.43
N ASN A 243 -10.39 3.97 -20.32
CA ASN A 243 -10.41 2.64 -20.96
C ASN A 243 -10.52 1.46 -19.97
N ASP A 244 -10.93 1.71 -18.73
CA ASP A 244 -11.18 0.68 -17.72
C ASP A 244 -12.69 0.49 -17.54
N ASN A 245 -13.12 -0.74 -17.26
CA ASN A 245 -14.52 -1.10 -16.99
C ASN A 245 -14.72 -1.68 -15.59
N THR A 246 -13.67 -1.69 -14.77
CA THR A 246 -13.59 -2.39 -13.49
C THR A 246 -13.15 -1.46 -12.38
N HIS A 247 -12.04 -0.75 -12.58
CA HIS A 247 -11.42 0.00 -11.50
C HIS A 247 -11.99 1.41 -11.45
N PRO A 248 -12.67 1.77 -10.35
CA PRO A 248 -13.20 3.12 -10.20
C PRO A 248 -12.06 4.11 -9.97
N ILE A 249 -12.32 5.36 -10.31
CA ILE A 249 -11.57 6.51 -9.77
C ILE A 249 -12.28 6.98 -8.50
N ALA A 250 -11.67 7.93 -7.80
CA ALA A 250 -12.11 8.36 -6.48
C ALA A 250 -13.62 8.67 -6.34
N LEU A 251 -14.23 9.36 -7.31
CA LEU A 251 -15.68 9.62 -7.28
C LEU A 251 -16.50 8.32 -7.33
N GLY A 252 -16.19 7.43 -8.28
CA GLY A 252 -16.83 6.11 -8.38
C GLY A 252 -16.67 5.28 -7.11
N ALA A 253 -15.44 5.19 -6.61
CA ALA A 253 -15.10 4.44 -5.38
C ALA A 253 -15.87 4.99 -4.17
N THR A 254 -16.00 6.30 -4.08
CA THR A 254 -16.72 6.98 -3.01
C THR A 254 -18.23 6.74 -3.08
N LEU A 255 -18.83 6.75 -4.26
CA LEU A 255 -20.26 6.45 -4.42
C LEU A 255 -20.58 4.98 -4.08
N ILE A 256 -19.69 4.05 -4.43
CA ILE A 256 -19.78 2.65 -4.03
C ILE A 256 -19.66 2.50 -2.50
N ALA A 257 -18.67 3.15 -1.88
CA ALA A 257 -18.50 3.16 -0.43
C ALA A 257 -19.71 3.75 0.31
N ARG A 258 -20.32 4.82 -0.23
CA ARG A 258 -21.55 5.42 0.29
C ARG A 258 -22.71 4.42 0.26
N ILE A 259 -22.89 3.69 -0.85
CA ILE A 259 -23.93 2.66 -0.96
C ILE A 259 -23.74 1.61 0.14
N VAL A 260 -22.53 1.09 0.34
CA VAL A 260 -22.26 0.09 1.39
C VAL A 260 -22.58 0.64 2.78
N ALA A 261 -22.16 1.87 3.10
CA ALA A 261 -22.46 2.50 4.38
C ALA A 261 -23.97 2.70 4.60
N GLN A 262 -24.70 3.15 3.58
CA GLN A 262 -26.15 3.31 3.65
C GLN A 262 -26.87 1.97 3.87
N GLU A 263 -26.40 0.90 3.24
CA GLU A 263 -26.97 -0.45 3.42
C GLU A 263 -26.66 -1.03 4.80
N MET A 264 -25.44 -0.81 5.32
CA MET A 264 -25.12 -1.16 6.70
C MET A 264 -26.05 -0.44 7.68
N ALA A 265 -26.23 0.87 7.53
CA ALA A 265 -27.13 1.63 8.39
C ALA A 265 -28.59 1.16 8.26
N ALA A 266 -29.07 0.88 7.04
CA ALA A 266 -30.41 0.36 6.80
C ALA A 266 -30.64 -1.02 7.44
N GLN A 267 -29.58 -1.83 7.58
CA GLN A 267 -29.59 -3.12 8.27
C GLN A 267 -29.27 -3.00 9.78
N ASN A 268 -29.21 -1.77 10.31
CA ASN A 268 -28.86 -1.48 11.71
C ASN A 268 -27.45 -1.96 12.12
N ILE A 269 -26.54 -2.05 11.15
CA ILE A 269 -25.12 -2.37 11.35
C ILE A 269 -24.37 -1.06 11.49
N LEU A 270 -23.85 -0.77 12.69
CA LEU A 270 -23.15 0.48 13.01
C LEU A 270 -23.95 1.75 12.67
N ALA A 271 -25.29 1.69 12.64
CA ALA A 271 -26.14 2.77 12.15
C ALA A 271 -25.91 4.11 12.89
N ASP A 272 -25.71 4.06 14.20
CA ASP A 272 -25.44 5.25 15.03
C ASP A 272 -24.08 5.90 14.74
N HIS A 273 -23.17 5.16 14.12
CA HIS A 273 -21.83 5.60 13.77
C HIS A 273 -21.68 6.01 12.30
N ILE A 274 -22.70 5.76 11.47
CA ILE A 274 -22.64 6.01 10.02
C ILE A 274 -23.21 7.39 9.67
N ARG A 275 -22.40 8.21 9.03
CA ARG A 275 -22.75 9.53 8.46
C ARG A 275 -23.32 9.35 7.06
N GLN A 276 -24.59 8.97 6.97
CA GLN A 276 -25.27 8.56 5.73
C GLN A 276 -25.29 9.62 4.60
N ASN A 277 -25.27 10.90 4.97
CA ASN A 277 -25.39 12.05 4.05
C ASN A 277 -24.25 13.05 4.26
N ALA A 278 -22.99 12.61 4.10
CA ALA A 278 -21.87 13.52 4.08
C ALA A 278 -21.89 14.37 2.79
N ASP A 279 -22.30 15.62 2.95
CA ASP A 279 -22.37 16.71 1.96
C ASP A 279 -20.98 17.14 1.47
N LEU A 280 -19.98 17.12 2.35
CA LEU A 280 -18.57 17.31 2.04
C LEU A 280 -17.76 16.05 2.31
N LEU A 281 -17.09 15.58 1.27
CA LEU A 281 -16.23 14.41 1.28
C LEU A 281 -14.78 14.87 1.17
N VAL A 282 -13.95 14.36 2.06
CA VAL A 282 -12.54 14.70 2.16
C VAL A 282 -11.82 13.41 2.47
N ASN A 283 -10.85 13.04 1.63
CA ASN A 283 -10.10 11.80 1.76
C ASN A 283 -8.60 12.03 1.52
N PRO A 284 -7.71 11.54 2.40
CA PRO A 284 -8.01 10.90 3.68
C PRO A 284 -8.69 11.87 4.67
N VAL A 285 -9.38 11.34 5.69
CA VAL A 285 -10.07 12.15 6.73
C VAL A 285 -9.14 12.75 7.77
N SER A 286 -7.84 12.51 7.63
CA SER A 286 -6.73 13.04 8.42
C SER A 286 -5.47 12.90 7.58
N LEU A 287 -4.53 13.83 7.71
CA LEU A 287 -3.19 13.67 7.13
C LEU A 287 -2.16 13.61 8.22
N ASP A 288 -1.60 12.42 8.38
CA ASP A 288 -0.32 12.27 9.05
C ASP A 288 0.80 12.27 8.01
N PHE A 289 1.65 13.29 8.10
CA PHE A 289 2.86 13.40 7.30
C PHE A 289 3.96 12.47 7.82
N GLY A 290 3.81 11.98 9.05
CA GLY A 290 4.80 11.17 9.75
C GLY A 290 5.95 12.01 10.30
N LYS A 291 7.07 11.33 10.57
CA LYS A 291 8.30 11.98 10.99
C LYS A 291 9.05 12.55 9.78
N ALA A 292 9.68 13.71 9.95
CA ALA A 292 10.63 14.29 9.00
C ALA A 292 11.75 15.03 9.72
N TYR A 293 12.92 15.10 9.08
CA TYR A 293 14.02 15.89 9.63
C TYR A 293 13.77 17.39 9.46
N ILE A 294 14.29 18.18 10.40
CA ILE A 294 14.18 19.65 10.34
C ILE A 294 14.67 20.18 8.98
N GLY A 295 13.86 21.03 8.37
CA GLY A 295 14.10 21.63 7.05
C GLY A 295 13.51 20.84 5.87
N GLN A 296 13.02 19.62 6.07
CA GLN A 296 12.32 18.88 5.03
C GLN A 296 10.91 19.43 4.78
N GLN A 297 10.50 19.40 3.51
CA GLN A 297 9.13 19.62 3.11
C GLN A 297 8.50 18.28 2.76
N LEU A 298 7.37 17.99 3.39
CA LEU A 298 6.58 16.80 3.10
C LEU A 298 5.33 17.22 2.36
N VAL A 299 4.96 16.46 1.34
CA VAL A 299 3.71 16.70 0.59
C VAL A 299 2.85 15.44 0.69
N ARG A 300 1.55 15.65 0.90
CA ARG A 300 0.52 14.62 0.86
C ARG A 300 -0.67 15.12 0.04
N GLU A 301 -1.43 14.19 -0.52
CA GLU A 301 -2.61 14.51 -1.31
C GLU A 301 -3.87 14.38 -0.45
N VAL A 302 -4.83 15.26 -0.72
CA VAL A 302 -6.20 15.20 -0.25
C VAL A 302 -7.10 15.34 -1.45
N SER A 303 -8.13 14.52 -1.50
CA SER A 303 -9.24 14.69 -2.40
C SER A 303 -10.44 15.31 -1.71
N VAL A 304 -11.12 16.19 -2.41
CA VAL A 304 -12.30 16.90 -1.95
C VAL A 304 -13.41 16.75 -2.99
N SER A 305 -14.61 16.38 -2.53
CA SER A 305 -15.83 16.37 -3.33
C SER A 305 -17.00 16.88 -2.50
N GLY A 306 -18.06 17.36 -3.14
CA GLY A 306 -19.26 17.81 -2.44
C GLY A 306 -20.54 17.50 -3.19
N PHE A 307 -21.60 17.21 -2.44
CA PHE A 307 -22.91 16.84 -2.96
C PHE A 307 -24.00 17.58 -2.21
N ASP A 308 -25.03 17.99 -2.93
CA ASP A 308 -26.18 18.73 -2.40
C ASP A 308 -25.78 19.97 -1.58
N LEU A 309 -24.69 20.63 -2.00
CA LEU A 309 -24.22 21.86 -1.38
C LEU A 309 -25.24 22.98 -1.58
N ALA A 310 -25.45 23.75 -0.51
CA ALA A 310 -26.27 24.95 -0.48
C ALA A 310 -25.39 26.19 -0.23
N PRO A 311 -25.60 27.30 -0.96
CA PRO A 311 -26.48 27.44 -2.13
C PRO A 311 -26.05 26.51 -3.28
N ALA A 312 -26.89 26.30 -4.29
CA ALA A 312 -26.57 25.38 -5.40
C ALA A 312 -25.33 25.83 -6.20
N ASP A 313 -25.14 27.13 -6.39
CA ASP A 313 -23.94 27.65 -7.04
C ASP A 313 -23.16 28.50 -6.04
N GLY A 314 -21.85 28.30 -5.95
CA GLY A 314 -21.02 29.03 -5.00
C GLY A 314 -19.57 28.55 -5.03
N SER A 315 -18.82 28.91 -3.99
CA SER A 315 -17.45 28.46 -3.81
C SER A 315 -17.20 27.91 -2.42
N LEU A 316 -16.34 26.90 -2.33
CA LEU A 316 -15.87 26.28 -1.10
C LEU A 316 -14.48 26.82 -0.80
N SER A 317 -14.33 27.50 0.33
CA SER A 317 -13.02 27.90 0.83
C SER A 317 -12.31 26.70 1.44
N VAL A 318 -11.05 26.50 1.07
CA VAL A 318 -10.16 25.51 1.69
C VAL A 318 -8.99 26.25 2.31
N THR A 319 -8.75 26.06 3.60
CA THR A 319 -7.73 26.76 4.37
C THR A 319 -6.90 25.78 5.19
N ALA A 320 -5.58 25.91 5.14
CA ALA A 320 -4.66 25.16 5.98
C ALA A 320 -4.16 26.04 7.15
N SER A 321 -3.99 25.43 8.32
CA SER A 321 -3.39 26.09 9.49
C SER A 321 -1.91 26.43 9.29
N ASP A 322 -1.37 27.32 10.13
CA ASP A 322 0.04 27.69 10.14
C ASP A 322 0.97 26.46 10.19
N GLY A 323 2.06 26.50 9.42
CA GLY A 323 2.97 25.36 9.23
C GLY A 323 2.59 24.44 8.05
N PHE A 324 1.40 24.63 7.48
CA PHE A 324 0.92 23.89 6.31
C PHE A 324 0.52 24.84 5.18
N LEU A 325 0.77 24.42 3.94
CA LEU A 325 0.34 25.11 2.74
C LEU A 325 -0.42 24.15 1.82
N ILE A 326 -1.20 24.68 0.89
CA ILE A 326 -2.01 23.91 -0.05
C ILE A 326 -1.82 24.38 -1.49
N SER A 327 -1.93 23.46 -2.44
CA SER A 327 -1.75 23.70 -3.87
C SER A 327 -2.67 22.81 -4.70
N LEU A 328 -3.07 23.27 -5.89
CA LEU A 328 -3.77 22.44 -6.89
C LEU A 328 -2.83 21.81 -7.91
N ASP A 329 -1.57 22.26 -7.99
CA ASP A 329 -0.63 21.93 -9.07
C ASP A 329 0.76 21.45 -8.58
N LYS A 330 0.93 21.33 -7.27
CA LYS A 330 2.20 21.00 -6.57
C LYS A 330 3.30 22.05 -6.71
N LYS A 331 3.02 23.23 -7.26
CA LYS A 331 4.01 24.29 -7.49
C LYS A 331 3.66 25.53 -6.69
N ASP A 332 2.44 26.02 -6.88
CA ASP A 332 1.98 27.25 -6.26
C ASP A 332 1.26 26.92 -4.96
N TYR A 333 1.98 27.08 -3.83
CA TYR A 333 1.49 26.81 -2.48
C TYR A 333 1.00 28.09 -1.78
N THR A 334 -0.17 28.01 -1.15
CA THR A 334 -0.86 29.10 -0.44
C THR A 334 -1.47 28.59 0.86
N SER A 335 -1.80 29.46 1.82
CA SER A 335 -2.53 29.07 3.04
C SER A 335 -4.02 28.82 2.79
N SER A 336 -4.56 29.34 1.68
CA SER A 336 -5.99 29.19 1.33
C SER A 336 -6.22 29.21 -0.18
N LEU A 337 -7.19 28.42 -0.63
CA LEU A 337 -7.70 28.41 -2.01
C LEU A 337 -9.24 28.36 -2.03
N SER A 338 -9.84 28.61 -3.20
CA SER A 338 -11.29 28.58 -3.42
C SER A 338 -11.62 27.57 -4.52
N LEU A 339 -12.60 26.71 -4.27
CA LEU A 339 -13.10 25.73 -5.22
C LEU A 339 -14.54 26.05 -5.62
N ASP A 340 -14.75 26.41 -6.87
CA ASP A 340 -16.09 26.72 -7.38
C ASP A 340 -16.89 25.44 -7.59
N TYR A 341 -18.20 25.51 -7.32
CA TYR A 341 -19.14 24.42 -7.55
C TYR A 341 -20.46 24.95 -8.11
N THR A 342 -21.17 24.07 -8.81
CA THR A 342 -22.45 24.40 -9.47
C THR A 342 -23.48 23.30 -9.26
N GLY A 343 -24.76 23.65 -9.15
CA GLY A 343 -25.84 22.68 -8.95
C GLY A 343 -25.73 21.84 -7.67
N GLY A 344 -25.06 22.36 -6.64
CA GLY A 344 -24.76 21.69 -5.38
C GLY A 344 -23.64 20.66 -5.48
N ASN A 345 -22.97 20.55 -6.64
CA ASN A 345 -21.96 19.55 -6.91
C ASN A 345 -20.58 20.19 -7.00
N LEU A 346 -19.74 19.91 -6.00
CA LEU A 346 -18.31 20.19 -6.08
C LEU A 346 -17.64 18.98 -6.71
N THR A 347 -17.09 19.20 -7.91
CA THR A 347 -16.35 18.16 -8.64
C THR A 347 -15.16 17.70 -7.82
N TYR A 348 -14.86 16.40 -7.92
CA TYR A 348 -13.66 15.81 -7.36
C TYR A 348 -12.43 16.66 -7.66
N THR A 349 -11.79 17.15 -6.61
CA THR A 349 -10.64 18.05 -6.70
C THR A 349 -9.50 17.51 -5.87
N ARG A 350 -8.31 17.46 -6.46
CA ARG A 350 -7.07 17.15 -5.74
C ARG A 350 -6.47 18.41 -5.15
N ILE A 351 -6.06 18.30 -3.90
CA ILE A 351 -5.34 19.33 -3.16
C ILE A 351 -4.09 18.70 -2.58
N TYR A 352 -2.94 19.31 -2.85
CA TYR A 352 -1.67 18.90 -2.28
C TYR A 352 -1.40 19.74 -1.05
N VAL A 353 -1.31 19.08 0.10
CA VAL A 353 -0.98 19.71 1.37
C VAL A 353 0.50 19.53 1.61
N GLN A 354 1.22 20.62 1.84
CA GLN A 354 2.64 20.64 2.17
C GLN A 354 2.81 20.98 3.65
N ALA A 355 3.57 20.18 4.37
CA ALA A 355 4.08 20.49 5.70
C ALA A 355 5.55 20.94 5.61
N THR A 356 5.92 22.00 6.31
CA THR A 356 7.33 22.39 6.49
C THR A 356 7.75 22.07 7.92
N VAL A 357 8.71 21.16 8.08
CA VAL A 357 9.24 20.80 9.40
C VAL A 357 10.25 21.86 9.84
N ALA A 358 9.77 22.87 10.56
CA ALA A 358 10.61 23.99 11.00
C ALA A 358 11.30 23.75 12.35
N VAL A 359 10.77 22.87 13.20
CA VAL A 359 11.23 22.63 14.57
C VAL A 359 11.11 21.15 14.93
N ALA A 360 11.85 20.71 15.95
CA ALA A 360 11.68 19.39 16.55
C ALA A 360 10.33 19.26 17.28
N GLY A 361 9.78 18.05 17.29
CA GLY A 361 8.51 17.70 17.95
C GLY A 361 7.29 17.77 17.04
N VAL A 362 6.11 17.48 17.61
CA VAL A 362 4.86 17.38 16.87
C VAL A 362 4.32 18.76 16.50
N VAL A 363 4.14 18.98 15.21
CA VAL A 363 3.40 20.09 14.61
C VAL A 363 2.01 19.58 14.24
N SER A 364 0.97 20.24 14.74
CA SER A 364 -0.42 19.90 14.44
C SER A 364 -1.16 21.10 13.86
N GLY A 365 -2.08 20.82 12.94
CA GLY A 365 -2.91 21.81 12.27
C GLY A 365 -4.19 21.19 11.75
N THR A 366 -4.90 21.93 10.91
CA THR A 366 -6.13 21.48 10.27
C THR A 366 -6.19 21.92 8.81
N LEU A 367 -6.86 21.11 7.99
CA LEU A 367 -7.36 21.53 6.69
C LEU A 367 -8.87 21.73 6.83
N ALA A 368 -9.30 22.99 6.80
CA ALA A 368 -10.69 23.39 6.97
C ALA A 368 -11.32 23.73 5.62
N LEU A 369 -12.51 23.19 5.37
CA LEU A 369 -13.32 23.42 4.20
C LEU A 369 -14.65 24.04 4.63
N SER A 370 -15.04 25.15 4.03
CA SER A 370 -16.32 25.79 4.36
C SER A 370 -16.84 26.67 3.22
N ASN A 371 -18.16 26.64 3.00
CA ASN A 371 -18.88 27.63 2.19
C ASN A 371 -19.84 28.49 3.05
N GLY A 372 -19.73 28.38 4.38
CA GLY A 372 -20.61 29.03 5.36
C GLY A 372 -21.84 28.20 5.77
N ASN A 373 -22.38 27.35 4.90
CA ASN A 373 -23.51 26.46 5.20
C ASN A 373 -23.06 25.02 5.48
N HIS A 374 -22.01 24.59 4.78
CA HIS A 374 -21.40 23.27 4.87
C HIS A 374 -19.96 23.47 5.32
N SER A 375 -19.52 22.65 6.27
CA SER A 375 -18.15 22.72 6.78
C SER A 375 -17.61 21.34 7.14
N LYS A 376 -16.34 21.11 6.82
CA LYS A 376 -15.60 19.93 7.25
C LYS A 376 -14.17 20.34 7.59
N SER A 377 -13.59 19.71 8.61
CA SER A 377 -12.21 19.93 8.98
C SER A 377 -11.55 18.59 9.22
N ILE A 378 -10.33 18.42 8.71
CA ILE A 378 -9.53 17.22 8.95
C ILE A 378 -8.23 17.61 9.66
N PRO A 379 -7.71 16.79 10.59
CA PRO A 379 -6.47 17.07 11.29
C PRO A 379 -5.27 16.87 10.37
N LEU A 380 -4.24 17.68 10.58
CA LEU A 380 -2.91 17.59 9.95
C LEU A 380 -1.88 17.39 11.06
N THR A 381 -1.00 16.40 10.92
CA THR A 381 0.09 16.15 11.88
C THR A 381 1.40 15.89 11.17
N CYS A 382 2.49 16.38 11.73
CA CYS A 382 3.84 16.10 11.30
C CYS A 382 4.74 16.12 12.52
N GLU A 383 5.75 15.25 12.60
CA GLU A 383 6.72 15.26 13.70
C GLU A 383 8.10 15.63 13.16
N GLY A 384 8.71 16.66 13.74
CA GLY A 384 10.08 17.03 13.44
C GLY A 384 11.08 16.24 14.26
N VAL A 385 12.02 15.59 13.59
CA VAL A 385 13.16 14.89 14.18
C VAL A 385 14.39 15.77 14.06
N ASP A 386 15.03 16.05 15.19
CA ASP A 386 16.35 16.68 15.23
C ASP A 386 17.42 15.59 15.23
N LEU A 387 18.49 15.77 14.46
CA LEU A 387 19.66 14.89 14.44
C LEU A 387 20.88 15.55 15.11
N ALA A 388 20.69 16.71 15.74
CA ALA A 388 21.78 17.47 16.32
C ALA A 388 22.45 16.73 17.50
N GLY A 389 23.72 16.34 17.30
CA GLY A 389 24.60 15.85 18.37
C GLY A 389 24.88 14.34 18.37
N GLY A 390 24.31 13.56 17.45
CA GLY A 390 24.61 12.13 17.32
C GLY A 390 25.88 11.82 16.50
N GLU A 391 26.35 10.56 16.59
CA GLU A 391 27.50 10.04 15.84
C GLU A 391 27.08 9.50 14.47
N GLU A 392 27.81 9.87 13.40
CA GLU A 392 27.53 9.40 12.03
C GLU A 392 27.66 7.87 11.93
N VAL A 393 26.64 7.23 11.37
CA VAL A 393 26.66 5.81 10.99
C VAL A 393 26.61 5.69 9.48
N LEU A 394 27.61 5.02 8.90
CA LEU A 394 27.69 4.77 7.46
C LEU A 394 28.10 3.33 7.20
N LEU A 395 27.21 2.54 6.60
CA LEU A 395 27.43 1.15 6.21
C LEU A 395 27.37 1.01 4.69
N GLN A 396 28.42 0.48 4.09
CA GLN A 396 28.55 0.39 2.63
C GLN A 396 29.05 -0.98 2.18
N TRP A 397 28.40 -1.54 1.16
CA TRP A 397 28.87 -2.66 0.36
C TRP A 397 29.23 -2.18 -1.05
N PRO A 398 30.53 -2.06 -1.40
CA PRO A 398 30.94 -1.64 -2.74
C PRO A 398 30.51 -2.65 -3.82
N LEU A 399 30.51 -3.95 -3.48
CA LEU A 399 30.13 -5.06 -4.37
C LEU A 399 30.97 -5.16 -5.66
N ALA A 400 32.23 -4.73 -5.60
CA ALA A 400 33.15 -4.78 -6.75
C ALA A 400 34.01 -6.06 -6.80
N GLU A 401 34.23 -6.71 -5.67
CA GLU A 401 35.13 -7.87 -5.55
C GLU A 401 34.55 -9.01 -4.71
N ASN A 402 33.79 -8.66 -3.67
CA ASN A 402 33.14 -9.57 -2.72
C ASN A 402 31.99 -8.81 -2.03
N ASP A 403 31.41 -9.43 -0.99
CA ASP A 403 30.34 -8.94 -0.12
C ASP A 403 30.86 -8.32 1.20
N SER A 404 32.16 -8.01 1.28
CA SER A 404 32.70 -7.26 2.42
C SER A 404 32.11 -5.85 2.48
N TYR A 405 31.94 -5.35 3.69
CA TYR A 405 31.40 -4.02 3.96
C TYR A 405 32.39 -3.12 4.68
N GLN A 406 32.09 -1.82 4.63
CA GLN A 406 32.73 -0.80 5.44
C GLN A 406 31.68 -0.18 6.35
N LEU A 407 31.97 -0.14 7.65
CA LEU A 407 31.08 0.45 8.66
C LEU A 407 31.83 1.53 9.44
N THR A 408 31.22 2.71 9.53
CA THR A 408 31.60 3.80 10.44
C THR A 408 30.47 4.02 11.44
N GLY A 409 30.80 4.37 12.69
CA GLY A 409 29.83 4.66 13.75
C GLY A 409 29.26 3.43 14.47
N PRO A 410 28.46 3.65 15.54
CA PRO A 410 27.95 2.58 16.39
C PRO A 410 26.70 1.93 15.79
N ALA A 411 26.92 0.92 14.96
CA ALA A 411 25.90 -0.01 14.49
C ALA A 411 26.48 -1.42 14.29
N ILE A 412 25.63 -2.37 13.91
CA ILE A 412 26.03 -3.73 13.56
C ILE A 412 25.53 -4.01 12.14
N ALA A 413 26.44 -4.39 11.24
CA ALA A 413 26.06 -4.77 9.88
C ALA A 413 25.39 -6.15 9.88
N VAL A 414 24.24 -6.26 9.22
CA VAL A 414 23.64 -7.56 8.89
C VAL A 414 24.29 -8.05 7.60
N PRO A 415 25.00 -9.20 7.62
CA PRO A 415 25.65 -9.73 6.42
C PRO A 415 24.67 -9.95 5.28
N GLN A 416 25.19 -9.91 4.05
CA GLN A 416 24.39 -10.23 2.88
C GLN A 416 23.80 -11.64 2.99
N SER A 417 22.51 -11.77 2.67
CA SER A 417 21.86 -13.08 2.52
C SER A 417 20.98 -13.08 1.26
N TRP A 418 20.50 -14.25 0.85
CA TRP A 418 19.68 -14.39 -0.35
C TRP A 418 18.78 -15.61 -0.27
N SER A 419 17.67 -15.56 -1.00
CA SER A 419 16.75 -16.67 -1.21
C SER A 419 16.46 -16.82 -2.70
N GLU A 420 16.53 -18.05 -3.21
CA GLU A 420 16.38 -18.40 -4.64
C GLU A 420 17.29 -17.63 -5.61
N MET A 421 18.34 -17.00 -5.09
CA MET A 421 19.34 -16.24 -5.83
C MET A 421 20.75 -16.74 -5.48
N SER A 422 21.73 -16.44 -6.34
CA SER A 422 23.14 -16.68 -6.06
C SER A 422 24.05 -15.67 -6.77
N VAL A 423 25.24 -15.46 -6.21
CA VAL A 423 26.28 -14.65 -6.87
C VAL A 423 26.88 -15.47 -8.01
N GLN A 424 26.82 -14.94 -9.23
CA GLN A 424 27.50 -15.51 -10.39
C GLN A 424 29.00 -15.17 -10.35
N ARG A 425 29.30 -13.87 -10.25
CA ARG A 425 30.66 -13.30 -10.26
C ARG A 425 30.64 -11.80 -9.99
N TYR A 426 31.83 -11.26 -9.72
CA TYR A 426 32.09 -9.83 -9.65
C TYR A 426 32.71 -9.34 -10.97
N ALA A 427 31.91 -8.63 -11.76
CA ALA A 427 32.30 -8.17 -13.09
C ALA A 427 31.50 -6.92 -13.52
N SER A 428 32.03 -6.16 -14.48
CA SER A 428 31.22 -5.13 -15.15
C SER A 428 29.98 -5.78 -15.78
N PRO A 429 28.80 -5.15 -15.73
CA PRO A 429 27.60 -5.64 -16.40
C PRO A 429 27.84 -5.92 -17.88
N ASN A 430 28.49 -4.97 -18.55
CA ASN A 430 28.91 -5.05 -19.95
C ASN A 430 30.03 -4.04 -20.29
N ALA A 431 30.62 -4.18 -21.48
CA ALA A 431 31.55 -3.21 -22.06
C ALA A 431 30.90 -1.87 -22.47
N ASN A 432 29.58 -1.75 -22.46
CA ASN A 432 28.83 -0.52 -22.73
C ASN A 432 27.95 -0.13 -21.54
N THR A 433 28.43 -0.34 -20.31
CA THR A 433 27.64 -0.01 -19.12
C THR A 433 27.48 1.50 -19.00
N ILE A 434 26.25 1.95 -18.80
CA ILE A 434 25.91 3.36 -18.60
C ILE A 434 25.65 3.57 -17.11
N TRP A 435 26.38 4.49 -16.49
CA TRP A 435 26.19 4.90 -15.11
C TRP A 435 25.40 6.21 -15.05
N PRO A 436 24.67 6.49 -13.95
CA PRO A 436 24.01 7.77 -13.74
C PRO A 436 24.99 8.93 -13.87
N GLU A 437 24.54 10.05 -14.43
CA GLU A 437 25.36 11.25 -14.56
C GLU A 437 25.78 11.76 -13.18
N GLY A 438 27.03 12.22 -13.05
CA GLY A 438 27.54 12.82 -11.82
C GLY A 438 27.95 11.85 -10.70
N CYS A 439 27.72 10.53 -10.82
CA CYS A 439 28.10 9.57 -9.77
C CYS A 439 29.61 9.29 -9.67
N GLY A 440 30.43 9.76 -10.62
CA GLY A 440 31.87 9.49 -10.65
C GLY A 440 32.27 8.05 -11.05
N LEU A 441 31.30 7.15 -11.24
CA LEU A 441 31.53 5.78 -11.73
C LEU A 441 31.60 5.75 -13.26
N VAL A 442 32.48 4.90 -13.78
CA VAL A 442 32.77 4.80 -15.21
C VAL A 442 32.53 3.39 -15.74
N ASN A 443 32.40 3.28 -17.06
CA ASN A 443 32.32 1.99 -17.71
C ASN A 443 33.54 1.11 -17.38
N GLY A 444 33.32 -0.18 -17.16
CA GLY A 444 34.33 -1.13 -16.68
C GLY A 444 34.32 -1.35 -15.16
N GLN A 445 33.62 -0.49 -14.39
CA GLN A 445 33.43 -0.72 -12.96
C GLN A 445 32.72 -2.05 -12.69
N LYS A 446 33.24 -2.81 -11.73
CA LYS A 446 32.71 -4.13 -11.37
C LYS A 446 31.48 -4.00 -10.49
N THR A 447 30.58 -4.96 -10.65
CA THR A 447 29.34 -5.10 -9.90
C THR A 447 29.19 -6.55 -9.44
N GLN A 448 28.37 -6.79 -8.42
CA GLN A 448 27.96 -8.14 -8.06
C GLN A 448 26.87 -8.58 -9.04
N ARG A 449 27.18 -9.54 -9.90
CA ARG A 449 26.22 -10.12 -10.84
C ARG A 449 25.56 -11.32 -10.20
N ASN A 450 24.23 -11.31 -10.14
CA ASN A 450 23.44 -12.32 -9.46
C ASN A 450 22.52 -13.06 -10.45
N LEU A 451 22.31 -14.35 -10.20
CA LEU A 451 21.45 -15.25 -10.96
C LEU A 451 20.35 -15.82 -10.08
N ILE A 452 19.25 -16.21 -10.71
CA ILE A 452 18.27 -17.12 -10.11
C ILE A 452 18.89 -18.51 -9.93
N VAL A 453 18.55 -19.20 -8.85
CA VAL A 453 18.94 -20.61 -8.66
C VAL A 453 18.42 -21.45 -9.83
N GLY A 454 19.29 -22.29 -10.40
CA GLY A 454 18.98 -23.06 -11.61
C GLY A 454 19.15 -22.29 -12.92
N GLU A 455 19.55 -21.01 -12.87
CA GLU A 455 19.95 -20.15 -14.01
C GLU A 455 18.90 -19.95 -15.11
N LYS A 456 17.64 -20.32 -14.82
CA LYS A 456 16.50 -20.23 -15.73
C LYS A 456 15.38 -19.42 -15.10
N TRP A 457 15.12 -18.24 -15.65
CA TRP A 457 13.98 -17.42 -15.29
C TRP A 457 12.70 -18.06 -15.85
N PRO A 458 11.64 -18.22 -15.04
CA PRO A 458 10.37 -18.80 -15.50
C PRO A 458 9.57 -17.79 -16.34
N ALA A 459 8.63 -18.30 -17.15
CA ALA A 459 7.70 -17.44 -17.89
C ALA A 459 6.52 -17.02 -17.01
N GLY A 460 5.90 -15.87 -17.35
CA GLY A 460 4.61 -15.47 -16.77
C GLY A 460 4.70 -14.69 -15.46
N GLU A 461 5.91 -14.34 -14.99
CA GLU A 461 6.07 -13.46 -13.83
C GLU A 461 5.66 -12.03 -14.19
N ILE A 462 4.57 -11.55 -13.60
CA ILE A 462 4.04 -10.21 -13.83
C ILE A 462 4.41 -9.22 -12.72
N ASP A 463 4.86 -9.72 -11.57
CA ASP A 463 5.27 -8.95 -10.40
C ASP A 463 6.37 -9.72 -9.64
N GLU A 464 6.83 -9.17 -8.52
CA GLU A 464 7.81 -9.78 -7.65
C GLU A 464 7.39 -11.17 -7.14
N VAL A 465 8.39 -12.02 -6.91
CA VAL A 465 8.23 -13.32 -6.23
C VAL A 465 8.77 -13.15 -4.83
N SER A 466 7.89 -13.15 -3.82
CA SER A 466 8.23 -12.80 -2.44
C SER A 466 9.31 -13.69 -1.80
N THR A 467 9.48 -14.92 -2.28
CA THR A 467 10.51 -15.87 -1.82
C THR A 467 11.87 -15.68 -2.50
N ARG A 468 11.99 -14.83 -3.52
CA ARG A 468 13.23 -14.65 -4.29
C ARG A 468 13.81 -13.26 -4.12
N TYR A 469 14.93 -13.17 -3.39
CA TYR A 469 15.52 -11.88 -3.05
C TYR A 469 17.01 -11.95 -2.72
N ILE A 470 17.64 -10.77 -2.73
CA ILE A 470 18.96 -10.49 -2.17
C ILE A 470 18.76 -9.48 -1.03
N GLN A 471 19.36 -9.72 0.14
CA GLN A 471 19.10 -8.97 1.38
C GLN A 471 20.38 -8.39 1.99
N PHE A 472 20.26 -7.19 2.54
CA PHE A 472 21.25 -6.48 3.35
C PHE A 472 20.55 -5.92 4.61
N GLY A 473 21.30 -5.42 5.59
CA GLY A 473 20.68 -4.74 6.72
C GLY A 473 21.64 -4.11 7.71
N ILE A 474 21.07 -3.39 8.67
CA ILE A 474 21.79 -2.71 9.76
C ILE A 474 20.98 -2.81 11.04
N THR A 475 21.67 -3.06 12.15
CA THR A 475 21.10 -3.17 13.49
C THR A 475 21.67 -2.05 14.37
N ALA A 476 20.82 -1.42 15.18
CA ALA A 476 21.26 -0.45 16.17
C ALA A 476 22.13 -1.13 17.25
N SER A 477 23.24 -0.50 17.61
CA SER A 477 24.14 -1.02 18.65
C SER A 477 23.53 -0.92 20.05
N GLU A 478 24.10 -1.69 20.97
CA GLU A 478 23.76 -1.58 22.41
C GLU A 478 23.99 -0.14 22.90
N GLY A 479 23.02 0.40 23.64
CA GLY A 479 23.10 1.75 24.19
C GLY A 479 22.94 2.88 23.17
N THR A 480 22.43 2.62 21.96
CA THR A 480 22.11 3.66 20.98
C THR A 480 20.68 3.60 20.45
N VAL A 481 20.18 4.75 20.00
CA VAL A 481 19.06 4.86 19.07
C VAL A 481 19.63 5.28 17.72
N LEU A 482 19.39 4.48 16.69
CA LEU A 482 19.91 4.73 15.34
C LEU A 482 18.81 5.30 14.45
N HIS A 483 18.99 6.54 14.03
CA HIS A 483 18.11 7.22 13.08
C HIS A 483 18.63 7.00 11.66
N ILE A 484 17.98 6.13 10.87
CA ILE A 484 18.30 5.93 9.46
C ILE A 484 17.68 7.08 8.67
N ASP A 485 18.51 7.77 7.89
CA ASP A 485 18.09 8.93 7.08
C ASP A 485 18.30 8.73 5.57
N SER A 486 18.98 7.64 5.18
CA SER A 486 19.34 7.40 3.79
C SER A 486 19.57 5.93 3.50
N ILE A 487 19.00 5.49 2.37
CA ILE A 487 19.26 4.20 1.74
C ILE A 487 19.65 4.49 0.29
N GLY A 488 20.70 3.85 -0.23
CA GLY A 488 21.16 4.01 -1.60
C GLY A 488 21.69 2.71 -2.19
N LEU A 489 21.49 2.50 -3.49
CA LEU A 489 22.17 1.48 -4.28
C LEU A 489 22.09 1.78 -5.78
N TYR A 490 22.97 1.14 -6.54
CA TYR A 490 22.87 1.06 -7.99
C TYR A 490 22.44 -0.35 -8.43
N VAL A 491 21.50 -0.42 -9.37
CA VAL A 491 20.97 -1.69 -9.90
C VAL A 491 20.83 -1.68 -11.42
N CYS A 492 21.11 -2.80 -12.09
CA CYS A 492 20.72 -2.98 -13.50
C CYS A 492 20.41 -4.43 -13.86
N GLY A 493 19.77 -4.62 -15.02
CA GLY A 493 19.76 -5.91 -15.72
C GLY A 493 20.96 -6.05 -16.67
N ALA A 494 21.51 -7.26 -16.80
CA ALA A 494 22.51 -7.57 -17.82
C ALA A 494 22.19 -8.88 -18.55
N GLY A 495 22.69 -8.99 -19.79
CA GLY A 495 22.42 -10.13 -20.69
C GLY A 495 21.18 -9.96 -21.58
N GLY A 496 20.47 -8.84 -21.49
CA GLY A 496 19.32 -8.51 -22.33
C GLY A 496 18.41 -7.49 -21.67
N ASN A 497 17.46 -6.94 -22.43
CA ASN A 497 16.40 -6.10 -21.90
C ASN A 497 15.32 -7.02 -21.29
N GLY A 498 14.74 -6.64 -20.15
CA GLY A 498 13.62 -7.39 -19.57
C GLY A 498 13.74 -7.71 -18.09
N MET A 499 14.91 -7.51 -17.49
CA MET A 499 15.04 -7.61 -16.04
C MET A 499 14.18 -6.54 -15.39
N ARG A 500 13.53 -6.90 -14.29
CA ARG A 500 12.71 -6.01 -13.46
C ARG A 500 13.10 -6.25 -12.02
N CYS A 501 12.87 -5.25 -11.17
CA CYS A 501 12.97 -5.47 -9.74
C CYS A 501 12.12 -4.51 -8.92
N ARG A 502 11.79 -4.96 -7.72
CA ARG A 502 11.29 -4.12 -6.64
C ARG A 502 12.37 -4.07 -5.58
N VAL A 503 12.58 -2.89 -4.99
CA VAL A 503 13.46 -2.72 -3.83
C VAL A 503 12.62 -2.23 -2.68
N SER A 504 12.70 -2.91 -1.55
CA SER A 504 11.90 -2.59 -0.37
C SER A 504 12.73 -2.75 0.90
N TYR A 505 12.42 -1.97 1.93
CA TYR A 505 12.98 -2.17 3.26
C TYR A 505 11.88 -2.50 4.28
N SER A 506 12.24 -3.14 5.39
CA SER A 506 11.34 -3.39 6.51
C SER A 506 12.13 -3.54 7.81
N THR A 507 11.51 -3.20 8.93
CA THR A 507 11.99 -3.56 10.28
C THR A 507 11.48 -4.91 10.75
N ASN A 508 10.50 -5.49 10.05
CA ASN A 508 9.99 -6.84 10.29
C ASN A 508 10.71 -7.85 9.39
N ASP A 509 11.14 -8.97 9.96
CA ASP A 509 11.86 -10.02 9.25
C ASP A 509 11.02 -10.72 8.15
N ASP A 510 9.71 -10.77 8.36
CA ASP A 510 8.72 -11.32 7.43
C ASP A 510 8.31 -10.36 6.31
N PHE A 511 8.76 -9.09 6.34
CA PHE A 511 8.42 -8.05 5.37
C PHE A 511 6.92 -7.76 5.26
N SER A 512 6.13 -8.06 6.29
CA SER A 512 4.69 -7.76 6.36
C SER A 512 4.37 -6.26 6.27
N GLU A 513 5.31 -5.41 6.68
CA GLU A 513 5.22 -3.95 6.66
C GLU A 513 6.32 -3.34 5.77
N ALA A 514 6.61 -3.98 4.63
CA ALA A 514 7.65 -3.52 3.73
C ALA A 514 7.27 -2.18 3.06
N VAL A 515 8.24 -1.27 3.02
CA VAL A 515 8.15 -0.01 2.28
C VAL A 515 8.93 -0.14 0.97
N SER A 516 8.25 -0.01 -0.17
CA SER A 516 8.92 -0.03 -1.48
C SER A 516 9.58 1.32 -1.78
N ILE A 517 10.86 1.28 -2.17
CA ILE A 517 11.67 2.44 -2.52
C ILE A 517 12.05 2.49 -4.01
N ALA A 518 11.77 1.43 -4.75
CA ALA A 518 11.82 1.42 -6.22
C ALA A 518 10.93 0.34 -6.80
N GLU A 519 10.13 0.70 -7.81
CA GLU A 519 9.28 -0.20 -8.59
C GLU A 519 9.69 -0.19 -10.06
N LEU A 520 10.74 -0.92 -10.41
CA LEU A 520 11.23 -1.06 -11.79
C LEU A 520 10.45 -2.17 -12.52
N THR A 521 9.13 -2.01 -12.58
CA THR A 521 8.15 -2.97 -13.14
C THR A 521 8.13 -2.97 -14.67
N SER A 522 8.57 -1.88 -15.29
CA SER A 522 8.89 -1.84 -16.71
C SER A 522 10.25 -2.49 -16.98
N SER A 523 10.38 -3.19 -18.12
CA SER A 523 11.64 -3.82 -18.52
C SER A 523 12.81 -2.83 -18.45
N MET A 524 13.77 -3.08 -17.57
CA MET A 524 15.00 -2.29 -17.50
C MET A 524 15.78 -2.39 -18.82
N VAL A 525 16.41 -1.28 -19.20
CA VAL A 525 17.34 -1.25 -20.33
C VAL A 525 18.62 -1.99 -19.92
N ALA A 526 19.08 -2.91 -20.77
CA ALA A 526 20.25 -3.71 -20.48
C ALA A 526 21.48 -2.82 -20.20
N ASN A 527 22.20 -3.14 -19.13
CA ASN A 527 23.46 -2.52 -18.72
C ASN A 527 23.37 -1.01 -18.44
N THR A 528 22.16 -0.48 -18.24
CA THR A 528 21.95 0.88 -17.75
C THR A 528 21.74 0.80 -16.24
N MET A 529 22.64 1.40 -15.48
CA MET A 529 22.56 1.43 -14.02
C MET A 529 21.51 2.47 -13.60
N TYR A 530 20.54 2.02 -12.80
CA TYR A 530 19.54 2.84 -12.16
C TYR A 530 20.01 3.16 -10.74
N VAL A 531 19.86 4.41 -10.33
CA VAL A 531 20.00 4.80 -8.93
C VAL A 531 18.69 4.47 -8.21
N VAL A 532 18.79 3.77 -7.09
CA VAL A 532 17.69 3.57 -6.15
C VAL A 532 18.08 4.24 -4.86
N SER A 533 17.24 5.12 -4.36
CA SER A 533 17.51 5.85 -3.13
C SER A 533 16.24 6.17 -2.37
N ALA A 534 16.32 6.14 -1.05
CA ALA A 534 15.26 6.59 -0.16
C ALA A 534 15.81 7.45 0.97
N GLN A 535 14.93 8.28 1.53
CA GLN A 535 15.20 9.09 2.71
C GLN A 535 14.19 8.71 3.80
N PRO A 536 14.29 7.50 4.37
CA PRO A 536 13.40 7.14 5.47
C PRO A 536 13.66 8.09 6.65
N VAL A 537 12.66 8.25 7.51
CA VAL A 537 12.82 8.87 8.82
C VAL A 537 12.50 7.75 9.80
N LEU A 538 13.47 6.84 9.94
CA LEU A 538 13.31 5.59 10.66
C LEU A 538 14.18 5.61 11.90
N GLU A 539 13.58 5.25 13.03
CA GLU A 539 14.23 5.13 14.32
C GLU A 539 14.36 3.63 14.63
N LEU A 540 15.57 3.20 14.97
CA LEU A 540 15.87 1.85 15.43
C LEU A 540 16.36 1.94 16.87
N SER A 541 15.57 1.42 17.80
CA SER A 541 16.00 1.21 19.18
C SER A 541 17.11 0.17 19.22
N GLU A 542 17.85 0.13 20.32
CA GLU A 542 18.86 -0.90 20.58
C GLU A 542 18.41 -2.31 20.16
N GLY A 543 19.20 -2.97 19.31
CA GLY A 543 18.93 -4.33 18.82
C GLY A 543 17.89 -4.43 17.70
N GLU A 544 17.14 -3.36 17.39
CA GLU A 544 16.25 -3.33 16.24
C GLU A 544 17.03 -3.26 14.93
N THR A 545 16.47 -3.89 13.89
CA THR A 545 17.14 -4.11 12.61
C THR A 545 16.32 -3.57 11.46
N LEU A 546 16.97 -2.84 10.56
CA LEU A 546 16.45 -2.54 9.24
C LEU A 546 16.99 -3.56 8.23
N LEU A 547 16.10 -4.19 7.48
CA LEU A 547 16.41 -5.08 6.37
C LEU A 547 16.05 -4.43 5.03
N LEU A 548 16.91 -4.59 4.02
CA LEU A 548 16.72 -4.14 2.65
C LEU A 548 16.71 -5.34 1.71
N ARG A 549 15.65 -5.54 0.93
CA ARG A 549 15.53 -6.62 -0.07
C ARG A 549 15.40 -6.08 -1.48
N ILE A 550 16.06 -6.77 -2.41
CA ILE A 550 15.94 -6.60 -3.85
C ILE A 550 15.27 -7.84 -4.43
N TYR A 551 14.13 -7.66 -5.07
CA TYR A 551 13.30 -8.73 -5.64
C TYR A 551 13.33 -8.70 -7.17
N PRO A 552 14.20 -9.49 -7.83
CA PRO A 552 14.26 -9.54 -9.29
C PRO A 552 13.22 -10.50 -9.89
N TRP A 553 12.73 -10.17 -11.08
CA TRP A 553 11.91 -11.09 -11.89
C TRP A 553 12.05 -10.84 -13.39
N TYR A 554 11.53 -11.78 -14.19
CA TYR A 554 11.55 -11.69 -15.64
C TYR A 554 10.23 -12.20 -16.24
N SER A 555 9.62 -11.42 -17.13
CA SER A 555 8.27 -11.75 -17.65
C SER A 555 8.19 -12.95 -18.58
N SER A 556 9.30 -13.33 -19.19
CA SER A 556 9.40 -14.44 -20.15
C SER A 556 10.46 -15.45 -19.71
N GLU A 557 10.34 -16.68 -20.20
CA GLU A 557 11.40 -17.67 -20.00
C GLU A 557 12.73 -17.16 -20.56
N ALA A 558 13.78 -17.15 -19.74
CA ALA A 558 15.09 -16.61 -20.13
C ALA A 558 16.24 -17.28 -19.38
N THR A 559 17.40 -17.35 -20.04
CA THR A 559 18.67 -17.82 -19.45
C THR A 559 19.77 -16.77 -19.66
N GLY A 560 20.82 -16.84 -18.84
CA GLY A 560 21.98 -15.94 -18.93
C GLY A 560 21.69 -14.47 -18.60
N LYS A 561 20.54 -14.18 -17.97
CA LYS A 561 20.17 -12.83 -17.50
C LYS A 561 20.54 -12.69 -16.04
N THR A 562 21.20 -11.60 -15.69
CA THR A 562 21.64 -11.31 -14.31
C THR A 562 21.09 -9.98 -13.84
N ILE A 563 20.80 -9.86 -12.55
CA ILE A 563 20.67 -8.57 -11.88
C ILE A 563 22.03 -8.17 -11.30
N CYS A 564 22.46 -6.94 -11.54
CA CYS A 564 23.75 -6.41 -11.11
C CYS A 564 23.52 -5.39 -9.99
N LEU A 565 24.24 -5.52 -8.88
CA LEU A 565 24.17 -4.61 -7.73
C LEU A 565 25.53 -3.93 -7.49
N SER A 566 25.49 -2.68 -7.03
CA SER A 566 26.69 -1.92 -6.67
C SER A 566 26.40 -0.86 -5.62
N HIS A 567 27.37 -0.58 -4.75
CA HIS A 567 27.33 0.47 -3.72
C HIS A 567 26.03 0.50 -2.91
N VAL A 568 25.67 -0.63 -2.30
CA VAL A 568 24.55 -0.66 -1.35
C VAL A 568 24.99 0.09 -0.10
N THR A 569 24.24 1.12 0.29
CA THR A 569 24.60 2.04 1.36
C THR A 569 23.41 2.29 2.28
N LEU A 570 23.65 2.19 3.59
CA LEU A 570 22.74 2.57 4.65
C LEU A 570 23.43 3.63 5.49
N HIS A 571 22.80 4.79 5.66
CA HIS A 571 23.34 5.92 6.43
C HIS A 571 22.32 6.42 7.45
N GLY A 572 22.85 6.88 8.57
CA GLY A 572 22.07 7.41 9.68
C GLY A 572 22.94 8.10 10.72
N VAL A 573 22.31 8.43 11.84
CA VAL A 573 22.94 9.07 12.99
C VAL A 573 22.53 8.30 14.25
N ALA A 574 23.52 7.93 15.07
CA ALA A 574 23.29 7.23 16.32
C ALA A 574 23.37 8.18 17.51
N GLU A 575 22.33 8.18 18.34
CA GLU A 575 22.30 8.91 19.60
C GLU A 575 22.55 7.95 20.76
N SER A 576 23.37 8.36 21.73
CA SER A 576 23.60 7.58 22.95
C SER A 576 22.40 7.71 23.89
N VAL A 577 21.87 6.60 24.41
CA VAL A 577 20.79 6.63 25.44
C VAL A 577 21.28 7.06 26.83
N SER A 578 22.58 7.32 27.02
CA SER A 578 23.12 7.89 28.26
C SER A 578 23.18 9.41 28.19
N SER A 579 22.49 10.06 29.14
CA SER A 579 22.42 11.52 29.29
C SER A 579 23.78 12.11 29.65
N ILE A 580 24.58 12.45 28.64
CA ILE A 580 25.62 13.46 28.77
C ILE A 580 25.25 14.57 27.79
N GLN A 581 24.69 15.66 28.32
CA GLN A 581 24.72 16.94 27.64
C GLN A 581 26.19 17.33 27.49
N GLU A 582 26.75 17.22 26.29
CA GLU A 582 27.97 17.95 25.96
C GLU A 582 27.62 19.43 25.78
N THR A 583 28.31 20.24 26.58
CA THR A 583 28.20 21.68 26.67
C THR A 583 28.56 22.39 25.36
N ASN A 584 27.88 23.51 25.14
CA ASN A 584 28.01 24.45 24.02
C ASN A 584 29.44 24.68 23.47
N ALA A 585 29.44 24.79 22.14
CA ALA A 585 30.52 25.08 21.22
C ALA A 585 31.55 26.15 21.67
N THR A 586 32.83 25.76 21.57
CA THR A 586 33.87 26.65 21.05
C THR A 586 33.75 26.76 19.53
N ASP A 587 34.09 27.94 18.98
CA ASP A 587 34.18 28.22 17.53
C ASP A 587 35.20 27.30 16.86
N ALA A 588 34.80 26.08 16.50
CA ALA A 588 35.65 25.21 15.71
C ALA A 588 35.64 25.64 14.26
N ARG A 589 36.83 25.79 13.71
CA ARG A 589 37.02 26.21 12.33
C ARG A 589 36.77 25.02 11.41
N LEU A 590 35.93 25.21 10.39
CA LEU A 590 35.78 24.24 9.29
C LEU A 590 37.13 24.06 8.57
N LEU A 591 37.63 22.82 8.53
CA LEU A 591 38.88 22.46 7.87
C LEU A 591 38.65 22.02 6.43
N GLN A 592 37.65 21.15 6.22
CA GLN A 592 37.39 20.54 4.93
C GLN A 592 35.91 20.17 4.80
N THR A 593 35.39 20.29 3.58
CA THR A 593 34.10 19.74 3.17
C THR A 593 34.34 18.65 2.12
N ILE A 594 33.80 17.46 2.35
CA ILE A 594 33.84 16.32 1.43
C ILE A 594 32.42 16.01 0.97
N TYR A 595 32.24 15.72 -0.31
CA TYR A 595 30.93 15.45 -0.88
C TYR A 595 30.82 13.96 -1.23
N TYR A 596 29.66 13.36 -1.00
CA TYR A 596 29.34 12.00 -1.43
C TYR A 596 27.99 11.99 -2.15
N ASP A 597 27.83 11.16 -3.17
CA ASP A 597 26.50 10.86 -3.70
C ASP A 597 25.68 10.05 -2.68
N ILE A 598 24.41 9.82 -2.98
CA ILE A 598 23.48 9.13 -2.08
C ILE A 598 23.79 7.62 -1.92
N CYS A 599 24.56 7.06 -2.84
CA CYS A 599 25.09 5.70 -2.78
C CYS A 599 26.44 5.67 -2.05
N GLY A 600 26.90 6.81 -1.54
CA GLY A 600 28.12 6.98 -0.77
C GLY A 600 29.41 6.93 -1.60
N VAL A 601 29.35 7.23 -2.90
CA VAL A 601 30.53 7.45 -3.74
C VAL A 601 31.04 8.86 -3.50
N GLN A 602 32.32 9.01 -3.16
CA GLN A 602 32.93 10.31 -2.94
C GLN A 602 32.99 11.13 -4.24
N LEU A 603 32.53 12.38 -4.18
CA LEU A 603 32.49 13.33 -5.29
C LEU A 603 33.62 14.37 -5.16
N HIS A 604 34.07 14.88 -6.31
CA HIS A 604 35.14 15.90 -6.36
C HIS A 604 34.67 17.29 -5.92
N SER A 605 33.39 17.60 -6.10
CA SER A 605 32.77 18.88 -5.75
C SER A 605 31.31 18.65 -5.40
N ALA A 606 30.67 19.67 -4.80
CA ALA A 606 29.23 19.66 -4.61
C ALA A 606 28.54 19.48 -5.98
N PRO A 607 27.56 18.57 -6.11
CA PRO A 607 26.74 18.47 -7.31
C PRO A 607 26.07 19.81 -7.66
N GLU A 608 25.70 19.98 -8.92
CA GLU A 608 24.91 21.12 -9.39
C GLU A 608 23.40 20.87 -9.23
N SER A 609 22.99 19.62 -9.09
CA SER A 609 21.59 19.21 -8.87
C SER A 609 21.53 17.86 -8.15
N GLY A 610 20.40 17.59 -7.52
CA GLY A 610 20.14 16.31 -6.87
C GLY A 610 20.60 16.26 -5.41
N ILE A 611 20.47 15.08 -4.80
CA ILE A 611 20.71 14.87 -3.38
C ILE A 611 22.14 14.37 -3.18
N TYR A 612 22.84 14.95 -2.21
CA TYR A 612 24.18 14.52 -1.81
C TYR A 612 24.41 14.70 -0.32
N LEU A 613 25.46 14.05 0.18
CA LEU A 613 25.95 14.20 1.55
C LEU A 613 27.14 15.16 1.55
N GLU A 614 27.10 16.13 2.46
CA GLU A 614 28.16 17.10 2.72
C GLU A 614 28.78 16.82 4.09
N LYS A 615 29.98 16.26 4.11
CA LYS A 615 30.74 15.95 5.32
C LYS A 615 31.69 17.10 5.64
N ASN A 616 31.40 17.84 6.70
CA ASN A 616 32.19 18.95 7.20
C ASN A 616 33.07 18.48 8.37
N CYS A 617 34.39 18.61 8.21
CA CYS A 617 35.38 18.26 9.23
C CYS A 617 35.90 19.54 9.90
N TYR A 618 35.85 19.60 11.22
CA TYR A 618 36.22 20.78 12.01
C TYR A 618 37.57 20.60 12.73
N SER A 619 38.17 21.73 13.14
CA SER A 619 39.52 21.79 13.72
C SER A 619 39.68 21.08 15.07
N ASP A 620 38.58 20.84 15.77
CA ASP A 620 38.52 20.12 17.04
C ASP A 620 38.23 18.63 16.88
N GLY A 621 38.20 18.12 15.64
CA GLY A 621 37.92 16.73 15.33
C GLY A 621 36.43 16.42 15.17
N ARG A 622 35.52 17.40 15.42
CA ARG A 622 34.11 17.21 15.12
C ARG A 622 33.89 16.99 13.62
N VAL A 623 32.91 16.15 13.32
CA VAL A 623 32.41 15.92 11.97
C VAL A 623 30.92 16.21 12.01
N SER A 624 30.43 17.03 11.08
CA SER A 624 28.98 17.13 10.83
C SER A 624 28.71 16.67 9.41
N VAL A 625 27.74 15.79 9.22
CA VAL A 625 27.27 15.41 7.89
C VAL A 625 25.91 16.05 7.67
N LEU A 626 25.83 16.86 6.62
CA LEU A 626 24.62 17.54 6.21
C LEU A 626 24.16 16.93 4.90
N LYS A 627 22.92 16.46 4.87
CA LYS A 627 22.27 16.12 3.62
C LYS A 627 21.83 17.40 2.92
N LYS A 628 22.19 17.54 1.63
CA LYS A 628 21.85 18.71 0.83
C LYS A 628 21.02 18.28 -0.37
N LEU A 629 19.99 19.07 -0.68
CA LEU A 629 19.26 19.03 -1.94
C LEU A 629 19.57 20.35 -2.67
N LYS A 630 20.03 20.25 -3.91
CA LYS A 630 20.24 21.41 -4.79
C LYS A 630 19.25 21.42 -5.94
#